data_AF-A0A290Y1Y1-F1
#
_entry.id   AF-A0A290Y1Y1-F1
#
_cell.length_a   1.000
_cell.length_b   1.000
_cell.length_c   1.000
_cell.angle_alpha   90.00
_cell.angle_beta   90.00
_cell.angle_gamma   90.00
#
_symmetry.space_group_name_H-M   'P 1'
#
loop_
_entity.id
_entity.type
_entity.pdbx_description
1 polymer ?
#
loop_
_entity_poly.entity_id
_entity_poly.type
_entity_poly.pdbx_seq_one_letter_code
_entity_poly.pdbx_strand_id
1 'polypeptide(L)'
;DRVGNRCCVHKPFVNIYAEGKSCNNDSQDICLRNLAANKSTPSRVDVERTRQKIGLGVVLSQEFEGVWLYNRSMAPVFILSPTLNKCLECVYKVAPGDCLKAFDTNRAQSLVRYTQYPTAKLGPMNMHSICISFVKGWGKHYTRQDIMKCPCWLEISFTQR
;
A
#
# COMPACT_ATOMS: atom_id res chain seq x y z
N ASP A 1 12.34 0.29 9.08
CA ASP A 1 13.41 0.30 8.04
C ASP A 1 12.90 -0.24 6.73
N ARG A 2 13.41 0.31 5.62
CA ARG A 2 13.15 -0.19 4.27
C ARG A 2 13.68 -1.62 4.11
N VAL A 3 12.95 -2.45 3.37
CA VAL A 3 13.34 -3.82 3.05
C VAL A 3 13.26 -4.01 1.53
N GLY A 4 14.38 -4.40 0.92
CA GLY A 4 14.47 -4.59 -0.52
C GLY A 4 14.53 -3.29 -1.33
N ASN A 5 14.69 -3.47 -2.64
CA ASN A 5 14.75 -2.37 -3.61
C ASN A 5 13.36 -1.87 -3.97
N ARG A 6 13.29 -0.68 -4.60
CA ARG A 6 12.06 -0.22 -5.24
C ARG A 6 11.73 -1.13 -6.42
N CYS A 7 10.48 -1.55 -6.54
CA CYS A 7 9.98 -2.27 -7.71
C CYS A 7 9.19 -1.29 -8.60
N CYS A 8 9.46 -1.29 -9.89
CA CYS A 8 8.67 -0.58 -10.88
C CYS A 8 7.69 -1.56 -11.53
N VAL A 9 6.42 -1.15 -11.63
CA VAL A 9 5.37 -1.93 -12.29
C VAL A 9 4.91 -1.17 -13.52
N HIS A 10 4.83 -1.86 -14.64
CA HIS A 10 4.40 -1.34 -15.94
C HIS A 10 3.17 -2.08 -16.48
N LYS A 11 2.87 -3.26 -15.92
CA LYS A 11 1.64 -3.99 -16.20
C LYS A 11 0.43 -3.31 -15.54
N PRO A 12 -0.78 -3.49 -16.11
CA PRO A 12 -2.00 -2.91 -15.54
C PRO A 12 -2.35 -3.51 -14.18
N PHE A 13 -1.74 -4.62 -13.77
CA PHE A 13 -1.92 -5.16 -12.43
C PHE A 13 -0.62 -5.71 -11.86
N VAL A 14 -0.56 -5.81 -10.54
CA VAL A 14 0.52 -6.45 -9.79
C VAL A 14 -0.03 -7.22 -8.59
N ASN A 15 0.44 -8.45 -8.41
CA ASN A 15 0.20 -9.21 -7.20
C ASN A 15 1.30 -8.93 -6.18
N ILE A 16 0.92 -8.71 -4.92
CA ILE A 16 1.87 -8.52 -3.81
C ILE A 16 1.52 -9.51 -2.71
N TYR A 17 2.42 -10.43 -2.40
CA TYR A 17 2.13 -11.58 -1.52
C TYR A 17 3.34 -11.98 -0.65
N ALA A 18 3.10 -12.73 0.43
CA ALA A 18 4.17 -13.13 1.35
C ALA A 18 5.19 -14.05 0.70
N GLU A 19 4.74 -15.21 0.26
CA GLU A 19 5.56 -16.33 -0.19
C GLU A 19 4.87 -17.07 -1.33
N GLY A 20 5.67 -17.68 -2.21
CA GLY A 20 5.18 -18.39 -3.38
C GLY A 20 6.04 -18.10 -4.60
N LYS A 21 5.95 -18.97 -5.61
CA LYS A 21 6.51 -18.69 -6.93
C LYS A 21 5.49 -17.91 -7.73
N SER A 22 5.95 -16.96 -8.52
CA SER A 22 5.09 -16.44 -9.57
C SER A 22 4.72 -17.58 -10.50
N CYS A 23 3.45 -17.66 -10.87
CA CYS A 23 2.94 -18.64 -11.82
C CYS A 23 3.40 -18.35 -13.25
N ASN A 24 4.05 -17.21 -13.50
CA ASN A 24 4.36 -16.76 -14.86
C ASN A 24 5.71 -16.04 -14.91
N ASN A 25 6.62 -16.47 -15.79
CA ASN A 25 7.96 -15.89 -15.91
C ASN A 25 7.96 -14.42 -16.34
N ASP A 26 6.89 -13.96 -16.97
CA ASP A 26 6.69 -12.56 -17.37
C ASP A 26 5.92 -11.73 -16.33
N SER A 27 5.57 -12.29 -15.16
CA SER A 27 4.86 -11.50 -14.14
C SER A 27 5.77 -10.42 -13.54
N GLN A 28 5.23 -9.24 -13.26
CA GLN A 28 5.88 -8.24 -12.41
C GLN A 28 5.45 -8.37 -10.94
N ASP A 29 5.06 -9.58 -10.54
CA ASP A 29 4.55 -9.87 -9.21
C ASP A 29 5.64 -9.73 -8.14
N ILE A 30 5.23 -9.30 -6.95
CA ILE A 30 6.13 -8.95 -5.87
C ILE A 30 5.96 -9.96 -4.72
N CYS A 31 6.97 -10.83 -4.57
CA CYS A 31 7.09 -11.71 -3.40
C CYS A 31 7.87 -11.00 -2.27
N LEU A 32 7.19 -10.73 -1.16
CA LEU A 32 7.76 -10.00 -0.02
C LEU A 32 8.92 -10.76 0.65
N ARG A 33 8.89 -12.10 0.64
CA ARG A 33 10.02 -12.91 1.14
C ARG A 33 11.27 -12.71 0.29
N ASN A 34 11.14 -12.66 -1.03
CA ASN A 34 12.27 -12.45 -1.92
C ASN A 34 12.89 -11.05 -1.72
N LEU A 35 12.07 -10.03 -1.45
CA LEU A 35 12.57 -8.69 -1.11
C LEU A 35 13.35 -8.65 0.22
N ALA A 36 13.04 -9.58 1.14
CA ALA A 36 13.73 -9.70 2.42
C ALA A 36 14.97 -10.61 2.36
N ALA A 37 15.24 -11.29 1.24
CA ALA A 37 16.29 -12.30 1.14
C ALA A 37 17.71 -11.76 1.39
N ASN A 38 17.96 -10.49 1.04
CA ASN A 38 19.27 -9.85 1.20
C ASN A 38 19.49 -9.25 2.60
N LYS A 39 18.57 -9.43 3.55
CA LYS A 39 18.79 -8.99 4.93
C LYS A 39 19.69 -9.97 5.68
N SER A 40 20.84 -9.47 6.11
CA SER A 40 21.78 -10.18 6.98
C SER A 40 21.31 -10.26 8.44
N THR A 41 20.41 -9.37 8.88
CA THR A 41 19.89 -9.35 10.25
C THR A 41 18.52 -10.02 10.36
N PRO A 42 18.28 -10.83 11.42
CA PRO A 42 16.97 -11.40 11.70
C PRO A 42 15.90 -10.32 11.83
N SER A 43 14.69 -10.64 11.38
CA SER A 43 13.57 -9.73 11.55
C SER A 43 13.07 -9.80 12.99
N ARG A 44 12.46 -8.71 13.48
CA ARG A 44 11.82 -8.74 14.80
C ARG A 44 10.66 -9.74 14.81
N VAL A 45 10.39 -10.35 15.97
CA VAL A 45 9.33 -11.35 16.15
C VAL A 45 7.95 -10.86 15.70
N ASP A 46 7.63 -9.58 15.92
CA ASP A 46 6.36 -8.98 15.49
C ASP A 46 6.26 -8.83 13.95
N VAL A 47 7.39 -8.60 13.27
CA VAL A 47 7.49 -8.58 11.81
C VAL A 47 7.26 -9.97 11.23
N GLU A 48 7.91 -10.99 11.78
CA GLU A 48 7.77 -12.38 11.31
C GLU A 48 6.35 -12.91 11.48
N ARG A 49 5.75 -12.70 12.66
CA ARG A 49 4.34 -13.05 12.91
C ARG A 49 3.38 -12.34 11.97
N THR A 50 3.71 -11.12 11.54
CA THR A 50 2.90 -10.38 10.58
C THR A 50 3.06 -10.96 9.17
N ARG A 51 4.30 -11.20 8.72
CA ARG A 51 4.59 -11.79 7.40
C ARG A 51 3.88 -13.12 7.19
N GLN A 52 3.84 -13.98 8.22
CA GLN A 52 3.12 -15.26 8.19
C GLN A 52 1.62 -15.12 7.91
N LYS A 53 1.01 -13.98 8.26
CA LYS A 53 -0.44 -13.72 8.08
C LYS A 53 -0.78 -13.03 6.77
N ILE A 54 0.20 -12.54 6.02
CA ILE A 54 -0.05 -11.84 4.75
C ILE A 54 -0.60 -12.81 3.69
N GLY A 55 -0.08 -14.04 3.62
CA GLY A 55 -0.53 -15.05 2.65
C GLY A 55 -0.52 -14.52 1.20
N LEU A 56 -1.67 -14.65 0.51
CA LEU A 56 -1.87 -14.17 -0.86
C LEU A 56 -1.85 -12.63 -1.03
N GLY A 57 -1.83 -11.90 0.08
CA GLY A 57 -1.69 -10.45 0.14
C GLY A 57 -2.76 -9.70 -0.65
N VAL A 58 -2.34 -8.80 -1.53
CA VAL A 58 -3.23 -7.92 -2.30
C VAL A 58 -2.94 -7.97 -3.79
N VAL A 59 -3.93 -7.60 -4.59
CA VAL A 59 -3.77 -7.26 -6.00
C VAL A 59 -4.05 -5.77 -6.16
N LEU A 60 -3.19 -5.09 -6.90
CA LEU A 60 -3.47 -3.73 -7.39
C LEU A 60 -3.77 -3.81 -8.88
N SER A 61 -4.90 -3.24 -9.31
CA SER A 61 -5.30 -3.15 -10.72
C SER A 61 -5.48 -1.68 -11.10
N GLN A 62 -4.78 -1.25 -12.13
CA GLN A 62 -4.94 0.05 -12.76
C GLN A 62 -6.08 -0.02 -13.77
N GLU A 63 -7.11 0.76 -13.51
CA GLU A 63 -8.26 0.98 -14.37
C GLU A 63 -8.24 2.42 -14.89
N PHE A 64 -9.14 2.75 -15.82
CA PHE A 64 -9.20 4.08 -16.45
C PHE A 64 -9.27 5.24 -15.44
N GLU A 65 -10.06 5.09 -14.38
CA GLU A 65 -10.30 6.17 -13.41
C GLU A 65 -9.42 6.11 -12.15
N GLY A 66 -8.49 5.16 -12.06
CA GLY A 66 -7.65 5.00 -10.87
C GLY A 66 -7.20 3.57 -10.60
N VAL A 67 -6.77 3.31 -9.37
CA VAL A 67 -6.23 2.02 -8.97
C VAL A 67 -7.13 1.36 -7.94
N TRP A 68 -7.50 0.12 -8.21
CA TRP A 68 -8.26 -0.74 -7.32
C TRP A 68 -7.32 -1.64 -6.51
N LEU A 69 -7.68 -1.86 -5.26
CA LEU A 69 -7.05 -2.83 -4.38
C LEU A 69 -8.05 -3.95 -4.11
N TYR A 70 -7.61 -5.19 -4.30
CA TYR A 70 -8.34 -6.39 -3.90
C TYR A 70 -7.56 -7.14 -2.83
N ASN A 71 -8.18 -7.40 -1.67
CA ASN A 71 -7.55 -8.11 -0.57
C ASN A 71 -7.79 -9.62 -0.66
N ARG A 72 -6.75 -10.37 -1.05
CA ARG A 72 -6.78 -11.84 -1.12
C ARG A 72 -6.26 -12.52 0.15
N SER A 73 -5.72 -11.75 1.09
CA SER A 73 -5.23 -12.31 2.33
C SER A 73 -6.38 -12.72 3.25
N MET A 74 -6.11 -13.61 4.20
CA MET A 74 -7.04 -13.99 5.26
C MET A 74 -7.04 -12.99 6.44
N ALA A 75 -6.35 -11.86 6.29
CA ALA A 75 -6.24 -10.81 7.29
C ALA A 75 -6.71 -9.47 6.70
N PRO A 76 -7.11 -8.49 7.53
CA PRO A 76 -7.39 -7.16 7.02
C PRO A 76 -6.11 -6.47 6.54
N VAL A 77 -6.25 -5.64 5.52
CA VAL A 77 -5.24 -4.64 5.15
C VAL A 77 -5.77 -3.25 5.46
N PHE A 78 -4.87 -2.31 5.69
CA PHE A 78 -5.20 -0.96 6.11
C PHE A 78 -4.56 0.01 5.14
N ILE A 79 -5.34 0.94 4.60
CA ILE A 79 -4.90 1.85 3.55
C ILE A 79 -5.08 3.29 3.99
N LEU A 80 -4.06 4.11 3.73
CA LEU A 80 -4.13 5.56 3.74
C LEU A 80 -3.94 6.05 2.32
N SER A 81 -4.91 6.81 1.83
CA SER A 81 -4.89 7.35 0.48
C SER A 81 -5.44 8.77 0.48
N PRO A 82 -4.72 9.75 -0.13
CA PRO A 82 -5.20 11.12 -0.26
C PRO A 82 -6.54 11.23 -0.99
N THR A 83 -6.81 10.26 -1.86
CA THR A 83 -7.97 10.29 -2.75
C THR A 83 -9.14 9.47 -2.21
N LEU A 84 -8.97 8.68 -1.15
CA LEU A 84 -10.03 7.79 -0.67
C LEU A 84 -11.07 8.51 0.19
N ASN A 85 -10.67 9.52 0.94
CA ASN A 85 -11.56 10.24 1.85
C ASN A 85 -11.30 11.74 1.85
N LYS A 86 -12.28 12.52 2.32
CA LYS A 86 -12.14 13.97 2.56
C LYS A 86 -11.06 14.27 3.60
N CYS A 87 -10.97 13.44 4.65
CA CYS A 87 -9.91 13.53 5.64
C CYS A 87 -8.68 12.74 5.14
N LEU A 88 -7.59 13.44 4.87
CA LEU A 88 -6.37 12.90 4.28
C LEU A 88 -5.57 11.99 5.23
N GLU A 89 -5.92 11.98 6.52
CA GLU A 89 -5.28 11.17 7.57
C GLU A 89 -6.09 9.91 7.92
N CYS A 90 -7.26 9.71 7.28
CA CYS A 90 -8.11 8.57 7.57
C CYS A 90 -7.54 7.26 6.99
N VAL A 91 -7.30 6.31 7.88
CA VAL A 91 -6.91 4.94 7.53
C VAL A 91 -8.16 4.08 7.39
N TYR A 92 -8.33 3.46 6.22
CA TYR A 92 -9.45 2.59 5.92
C TYR A 92 -9.06 1.12 6.09
N LYS A 93 -9.98 0.30 6.61
CA LYS A 93 -9.78 -1.15 6.79
C LYS A 93 -10.46 -1.88 5.63
N VAL A 94 -9.73 -2.76 4.98
CA VAL A 94 -10.22 -3.63 3.90
C VAL A 94 -10.28 -5.05 4.44
N ALA A 95 -11.46 -5.66 4.49
CA ALA A 95 -11.60 -7.03 4.97
C ALA A 95 -11.05 -8.04 3.94
N PRO A 96 -10.74 -9.28 4.35
CA PRO A 96 -10.50 -10.38 3.42
C PRO A 96 -11.63 -10.52 2.40
N GLY A 97 -11.30 -10.61 1.11
CA GLY A 97 -12.29 -10.76 0.03
C GLY A 97 -12.90 -9.44 -0.48
N ASP A 98 -12.64 -8.31 0.18
CA ASP A 98 -13.15 -7.02 -0.26
C ASP A 98 -12.23 -6.34 -1.28
N CYS A 99 -12.83 -5.45 -2.08
CA CYS A 99 -12.13 -4.55 -2.97
C CYS A 99 -12.52 -3.08 -2.71
N LEU A 100 -11.62 -2.15 -3.05
CA LEU A 100 -11.90 -0.72 -3.03
C LEU A 100 -11.08 0.04 -4.06
N LYS A 101 -11.56 1.21 -4.49
CA LYS A 101 -10.81 2.15 -5.31
C LYS A 101 -9.75 2.86 -4.44
N ALA A 102 -8.58 2.25 -4.34
CA ALA A 102 -7.46 2.69 -3.50
C ALA A 102 -6.90 4.05 -3.90
N PHE A 103 -6.95 4.38 -5.19
CA PHE A 103 -6.49 5.65 -5.71
C PHE A 103 -7.43 6.16 -6.81
N ASP A 104 -7.75 7.46 -6.79
CA ASP A 104 -8.58 8.12 -7.82
C ASP A 104 -7.75 9.19 -8.52
N THR A 105 -7.53 8.99 -9.82
CA THR A 105 -6.63 9.84 -10.63
C THR A 105 -7.15 11.27 -10.73
N ASN A 106 -8.46 11.44 -10.94
CA ASN A 106 -9.09 12.76 -11.10
C ASN A 106 -9.04 13.55 -9.80
N ARG A 107 -9.28 12.87 -8.68
CA ARG A 107 -9.18 13.48 -7.35
C ARG A 107 -7.74 13.84 -7.00
N ALA A 108 -6.76 13.01 -7.32
CA ALA A 108 -5.35 13.34 -7.11
C ALA A 108 -4.95 14.62 -7.88
N GLN A 109 -5.31 14.71 -9.17
CA GLN A 109 -5.07 15.90 -9.97
C GLN A 109 -5.74 17.15 -9.40
N SER A 110 -6.96 16.99 -8.86
CA SER A 110 -7.70 18.10 -8.25
C SER A 110 -7.04 18.57 -6.94
N LEU A 111 -6.54 17.63 -6.13
CA LEU A 111 -5.81 17.93 -4.90
C LEU A 111 -4.48 18.64 -5.20
N VAL A 112 -3.72 18.18 -6.20
CA VAL A 112 -2.48 18.85 -6.63
C VAL A 112 -2.76 20.29 -7.08
N ARG A 113 -3.78 20.51 -7.91
CA ARG A 113 -4.20 21.86 -8.29
C ARG A 113 -4.58 22.70 -7.09
N TYR A 114 -5.27 22.13 -6.11
CA TYR A 114 -5.62 22.83 -4.89
C TYR A 114 -4.38 23.24 -4.06
N THR A 115 -3.35 22.38 -3.97
CA THR A 115 -2.11 22.71 -3.24
C THR A 115 -1.29 23.85 -3.84
N GLN A 116 -1.55 24.23 -5.09
CA GLN A 116 -0.88 25.37 -5.74
C GLN A 116 -1.43 26.73 -5.27
N TYR A 117 -2.59 26.76 -4.61
CA TYR A 117 -3.14 28.00 -4.08
C TYR A 117 -2.42 28.42 -2.79
N PRO A 118 -2.07 29.72 -2.63
CA PRO A 118 -1.36 30.22 -1.44
C PRO A 118 -2.10 29.99 -0.11
N THR A 119 -3.41 29.76 -0.17
CA THR A 119 -4.29 29.54 0.99
C THR A 119 -4.43 28.07 1.37
N ALA A 120 -3.86 27.14 0.59
CA ALA A 120 -3.99 25.71 0.82
C ALA A 120 -3.17 25.28 2.04
N LYS A 121 -3.87 24.90 3.13
CA LYS A 121 -3.28 24.32 4.34
C LYS A 121 -3.13 22.80 4.23
N LEU A 122 -2.66 22.28 3.10
CA LEU A 122 -2.26 20.88 3.04
C LEU A 122 -0.81 20.77 3.50
N GLY A 123 -0.55 19.91 4.48
CA GLY A 123 0.81 19.56 4.86
C GLY A 123 1.58 18.88 3.71
N PRO A 124 2.88 18.58 3.92
CA PRO A 124 3.73 17.93 2.93
C PRO A 124 3.33 16.46 2.72
N MET A 125 2.20 16.23 2.07
CA MET A 125 1.70 14.91 1.71
C MET A 125 1.89 14.69 0.22
N ASN A 126 2.45 13.53 -0.14
CA ASN A 126 2.54 13.12 -1.53
C ASN A 126 1.16 12.68 -2.04
N MET A 127 0.50 13.55 -2.81
CA MET A 127 -0.83 13.30 -3.38
C MET A 127 -0.87 12.15 -4.40
N HIS A 128 0.29 11.65 -4.82
CA HIS A 128 0.45 10.53 -5.75
C HIS A 128 0.91 9.25 -5.07
N SER A 129 0.93 9.21 -3.73
CA SER A 129 1.28 7.99 -3.01
C SER A 129 0.14 7.51 -2.13
N ILE A 130 0.07 6.20 -1.97
CA ILE A 130 -0.76 5.55 -0.95
C ILE A 130 0.13 4.70 -0.06
N CYS A 131 -0.33 4.49 1.16
CA CYS A 131 0.33 3.62 2.12
C CYS A 131 -0.59 2.46 2.50
N ILE A 132 -0.06 1.23 2.51
CA ILE A 132 -0.80 0.02 2.85
C ILE A 132 -0.06 -0.71 3.96
N SER A 133 -0.72 -1.00 5.08
CA SER A 133 -0.21 -1.89 6.13
C SER A 133 -0.96 -3.22 6.13
N PHE A 134 -0.22 -4.32 6.26
CA PHE A 134 -0.81 -5.64 6.39
C PHE A 134 -1.09 -5.97 7.86
N VAL A 135 -2.25 -6.58 8.14
CA VAL A 135 -2.66 -7.15 9.44
C VAL A 135 -2.87 -6.14 10.56
N LYS A 136 -2.08 -5.06 10.61
CA LYS A 136 -2.07 -4.06 11.68
C LYS A 136 -2.48 -2.70 11.14
N GLY A 137 -3.54 -2.12 11.72
CA GLY A 137 -3.96 -0.76 11.43
C GLY A 137 -3.20 0.29 12.25
N TRP A 138 -3.32 1.54 11.81
CA TRP A 138 -2.77 2.71 12.49
C TRP A 138 -3.70 3.93 12.37
N GLY A 139 -3.41 4.99 13.12
CA GLY A 139 -4.18 6.22 13.18
C GLY A 139 -5.03 6.33 14.45
N LYS A 140 -5.91 7.34 14.48
CA LYS A 140 -6.69 7.76 15.66
C LYS A 140 -7.41 6.63 16.41
N HIS A 141 -7.86 5.61 15.69
CA HIS A 141 -8.64 4.49 16.24
C HIS A 141 -7.81 3.24 16.58
N TYR A 142 -6.47 3.33 16.55
CA TYR A 142 -5.57 2.20 16.77
C TYR A 142 -4.49 2.55 17.77
N THR A 143 -3.91 1.55 18.43
CA THR A 143 -2.76 1.77 19.34
C THR A 143 -1.55 2.38 18.60
N ARG A 144 -1.41 2.07 17.30
CA ARG A 144 -0.38 2.66 16.44
C ARG A 144 -0.89 3.97 15.90
N GLN A 145 -0.24 5.08 16.23
CA GLN A 145 -0.58 6.39 15.70
C GLN A 145 0.18 6.74 14.41
N ASP A 146 1.18 5.94 14.03
CA ASP A 146 2.03 6.16 12.87
C ASP A 146 2.25 4.82 12.15
N ILE A 147 2.21 4.85 10.81
CA ILE A 147 2.48 3.69 9.96
C ILE A 147 3.89 3.14 10.16
N MET A 148 4.86 3.96 10.54
CA MET A 148 6.23 3.52 10.84
C MET A 148 6.28 2.53 12.02
N LYS A 149 5.22 2.49 12.85
CA LYS A 149 5.04 1.52 13.94
C LYS A 149 4.34 0.23 13.48
N CYS A 150 3.92 0.14 12.22
CA CYS A 150 3.40 -1.07 11.62
C CYS A 150 4.54 -2.01 11.19
N PRO A 151 4.43 -3.32 11.48
CA PRO A 151 5.50 -4.28 11.22
C PRO A 151 5.76 -4.55 9.74
N CYS A 152 4.74 -4.51 8.89
CA CYS A 152 4.85 -4.75 7.45
C CYS A 152 3.90 -3.80 6.71
N TRP A 153 4.47 -2.87 5.95
CA TRP A 153 3.72 -1.90 5.18
C TRP A 153 4.45 -1.56 3.88
N LEU A 154 3.72 -0.94 2.96
CA LEU A 154 4.17 -0.53 1.63
C LEU A 154 3.83 0.93 1.41
N GLU A 155 4.73 1.65 0.77
CA GLU A 155 4.44 2.90 0.09
C GLU A 155 4.38 2.62 -1.42
N ILE A 156 3.33 3.07 -2.07
CA ILE A 156 3.14 2.93 -3.51
C ILE A 156 3.00 4.33 -4.09
N SER A 157 3.85 4.68 -5.03
CA SER A 157 3.80 5.96 -5.75
C SER A 157 3.35 5.73 -7.18
N PHE A 158 2.37 6.51 -7.61
CA PHE A 158 1.83 6.51 -8.96
C PHE A 158 2.52 7.60 -9.78
N THR A 159 3.25 7.21 -10.82
CA THR A 159 3.81 8.17 -11.79
C THR A 159 2.74 8.49 -12.83
N GLN A 160 2.37 9.76 -12.96
CA GLN A 160 1.61 10.22 -14.12
C GLN A 160 2.51 10.09 -15.36
N ARG A 161 1.99 9.47 -16.42
CA ARG A 161 2.56 9.58 -17.77
C ARG A 161 1.98 10.81 -18.44
#